data_AF-A0A953W6S3-F1
#
_entry.id   AF-A0A953W6S3-F1
#
_cell.length_a   1.000
_cell.length_b   1.000
_cell.length_c   1.000
_cell.angle_alpha   90.00
_cell.angle_beta   90.00
_cell.angle_gamma   90.00
#
_symmetry.space_group_name_H-M   'P 1'
#
loop_
_entity.id
_entity.type
_entity.pdbx_description
1 polymer ?
#
loop_
_entity_poly.entity_id
_entity_poly.type
_entity_poly.pdbx_seq_one_letter_code
_entity_poly.pdbx_strand_id
1 'polypeptide(L)'
;MIRATAICAAILLATASTPAMSQQRGNRVLATVVAAYEQTARRYDPLTSASEGDRAALRLLPDASRESELRQRAELVALKARLERVPTRGLNEEDALNRAYLLRVIDQSIQGIDLDFSRAPISNGDGFFTFGDYLAYTTPIQSADDAEAWLSRLSGLPTYYRQSLANARRGIETGYTQPQITVERALATARAQVETMEQTLLTPLASMPDTIPAAQQEEFRNRARAIIRDQILPVHRETVTFIESEYLPAARPALGLRSVPGGEDLYRYLVRSYTTTDMTPEQIHELGNQEVARIRALMEEEIRASGFRGNFAAFQRFLRTDPQFYAR
;
A
#
# COMPACT_ATOMS: atom_id res chain seq x y z
N MET A 1 2.51 56.82 29.70
CA MET A 1 2.63 58.27 29.43
C MET A 1 4.12 58.57 29.51
N ILE A 2 4.89 58.91 28.48
CA ILE A 2 4.68 59.79 27.32
C ILE A 2 5.51 59.26 26.15
N ARG A 3 4.96 59.40 24.95
CA ARG A 3 5.55 59.09 23.64
C ARG A 3 6.71 60.04 23.34
N ALA A 4 7.79 59.54 22.76
CA ALA A 4 8.76 60.37 22.02
C ALA A 4 9.12 59.66 20.72
N THR A 5 8.47 60.12 19.66
CA THR A 5 8.71 59.79 18.25
C THR A 5 10.00 60.47 17.82
N ALA A 6 11.01 59.70 17.42
CA ALA A 6 12.19 60.20 16.72
C ALA A 6 12.29 59.49 15.37
N ILE A 7 12.07 60.27 14.32
CA ILE A 7 12.21 59.89 12.92
C ILE A 7 13.71 59.85 12.62
N CYS A 8 14.25 58.66 12.34
CA CYS A 8 15.59 58.51 11.76
C CYS A 8 15.45 57.95 10.34
N ALA A 9 15.90 58.73 9.38
CA ALA A 9 16.01 58.38 7.98
C ALA A 9 16.98 57.20 7.80
N ALA A 10 16.47 56.09 7.28
CA ALA A 10 17.30 54.97 6.83
C ALA A 10 17.63 55.14 5.35
N ILE A 11 18.91 55.31 5.07
CA ILE A 11 19.51 55.35 3.75
C ILE A 11 19.24 54.00 3.05
N LEU A 12 18.55 54.05 1.91
CA LEU A 12 18.36 52.91 1.01
C LEU A 12 19.71 52.55 0.37
N LEU A 13 20.45 51.64 1.00
CA LEU A 13 21.44 50.82 0.32
C LEU A 13 20.68 49.75 -0.47
N ALA A 14 20.49 50.01 -1.76
CA ALA A 14 20.05 49.01 -2.71
C ALA A 14 21.15 47.94 -2.86
N THR A 15 21.17 46.97 -1.95
CA THR A 15 21.81 45.68 -2.23
C THR A 15 20.98 45.02 -3.30
N ALA A 16 21.44 45.10 -4.56
CA ALA A 16 20.97 44.23 -5.61
C ALA A 16 21.27 42.80 -5.17
N SER A 17 20.29 42.16 -4.52
CA SER A 17 20.28 40.74 -4.28
C SER A 17 20.23 40.07 -5.64
N THR A 18 21.40 39.71 -6.16
CA THR A 18 21.51 38.74 -7.25
C THR A 18 20.64 37.55 -6.88
N PRO A 19 19.66 37.12 -7.71
CA PRO A 19 18.98 35.87 -7.48
C PRO A 19 19.99 34.75 -7.77
N ALA A 20 20.80 34.42 -6.77
CA ALA A 20 21.70 33.27 -6.79
C ALA A 20 20.91 32.04 -6.34
N MET A 21 20.01 31.59 -7.22
CA MET A 21 19.71 30.17 -7.38
C MET A 21 19.55 29.97 -8.89
N SER A 22 20.67 29.71 -9.57
CA SER A 22 20.58 29.00 -10.83
C SER A 22 19.95 27.64 -10.51
N GLN A 23 18.66 27.47 -10.79
CA GLN A 23 18.13 26.14 -11.03
C GLN A 23 18.96 25.57 -12.18
N GLN A 24 19.96 24.78 -11.84
CA GLN A 24 20.78 24.08 -12.81
C GLN A 24 19.81 23.24 -13.63
N ARG A 25 19.65 23.56 -14.93
CA ARG A 25 18.68 22.89 -15.79
C ARG A 25 18.96 21.38 -15.74
N GLY A 26 18.01 20.62 -15.21
CA GLY A 26 18.12 19.17 -15.09
C GLY A 26 18.31 18.49 -16.44
N ASN A 27 18.84 17.27 -16.42
CA ASN A 27 19.11 16.48 -17.60
C ASN A 27 17.81 16.13 -18.34
N ARG A 28 17.63 16.69 -19.55
CA ARG A 28 16.40 16.49 -20.34
C ARG A 28 16.13 15.03 -20.68
N VAL A 29 17.18 14.22 -20.92
CA VAL A 29 17.00 12.79 -21.21
C VAL A 29 16.50 12.07 -19.98
N LEU A 30 17.09 12.31 -18.80
CA LEU A 30 16.62 11.76 -17.54
C LEU A 30 15.16 12.14 -17.28
N ALA A 31 14.80 13.42 -17.44
CA ALA A 31 13.43 13.90 -17.26
C ALA A 31 12.42 13.15 -18.17
N THR A 32 12.78 12.84 -19.42
CA THR A 32 11.90 12.05 -20.31
C THR A 32 11.75 10.59 -19.87
N VAL A 33 12.76 10.00 -19.22
CA VAL A 33 12.67 8.64 -18.68
C VAL A 33 11.83 8.62 -17.42
N VAL A 34 12.01 9.61 -16.53
CA VAL A 34 11.18 9.81 -15.33
C VAL A 34 9.71 9.96 -15.71
N ALA A 35 9.38 10.87 -16.64
CA ALA A 35 8.01 11.06 -17.10
C ALA A 35 7.39 9.80 -17.71
N ALA A 36 8.19 9.02 -18.46
CA ALA A 36 7.72 7.75 -19.02
C ALA A 36 7.48 6.69 -17.92
N TYR A 37 8.33 6.62 -16.90
CA TYR A 37 8.11 5.77 -15.74
C TYR A 37 6.83 6.16 -14.99
N GLU A 38 6.62 7.44 -14.70
CA GLU A 38 5.41 7.90 -14.03
C GLU A 38 4.15 7.57 -14.82
N GLN A 39 4.19 7.71 -16.15
CA GLN A 39 3.06 7.32 -17.01
C GLN A 39 2.78 5.82 -16.95
N THR A 40 3.82 4.99 -16.94
CA THR A 40 3.68 3.54 -16.73
C THR A 40 3.11 3.26 -15.34
N ALA A 41 3.67 3.86 -14.28
CA ALA A 41 3.22 3.67 -12.90
C ALA A 41 1.73 4.01 -12.72
N ARG A 42 1.30 5.19 -13.23
CA ARG A 42 -0.11 5.61 -13.17
C ARG A 42 -1.07 4.63 -13.87
N ARG A 43 -0.64 4.02 -14.97
CA ARG A 43 -1.47 3.05 -15.70
C ARG A 43 -1.73 1.77 -14.90
N TYR A 44 -0.73 1.31 -14.15
CA TYR A 44 -0.81 0.08 -13.36
C TYR A 44 -1.35 0.29 -11.95
N ASP A 45 -1.37 1.54 -11.46
CA ASP A 45 -1.96 1.93 -10.18
C ASP A 45 -3.04 3.01 -10.36
N PRO A 46 -4.24 2.62 -10.81
CA PRO A 46 -5.36 3.55 -10.97
C PRO A 46 -5.86 4.12 -9.63
N LEU A 47 -5.60 3.47 -8.50
CA LEU A 47 -6.04 3.96 -7.20
C LEU A 47 -5.20 5.15 -6.75
N THR A 48 -3.88 5.02 -6.82
CA THR A 48 -2.97 6.14 -6.54
C THR A 48 -3.20 7.27 -7.54
N SER A 49 -3.34 6.95 -8.83
CA SER A 49 -3.65 7.96 -9.85
C SER A 49 -4.93 8.75 -9.55
N ALA A 50 -5.98 8.07 -9.09
CA ALA A 50 -7.22 8.73 -8.69
C ALA A 50 -7.02 9.64 -7.46
N SER A 51 -6.24 9.19 -6.47
CA SER A 51 -5.92 10.00 -5.29
C SER A 51 -5.06 11.24 -5.60
N GLU A 52 -4.26 11.17 -6.68
CA GLU A 52 -3.45 12.27 -7.21
C GLU A 52 -4.23 13.21 -8.15
N GLY A 53 -5.54 12.95 -8.35
CA GLY A 53 -6.44 13.85 -9.08
C GLY A 53 -6.82 13.40 -10.50
N ASP A 54 -6.40 12.22 -10.96
CA ASP A 54 -6.88 11.67 -12.23
C ASP A 54 -8.34 11.21 -12.11
N ARG A 55 -9.26 12.05 -12.60
CA ARG A 55 -10.70 11.76 -12.59
C ARG A 55 -11.10 10.57 -13.47
N ALA A 56 -10.34 10.25 -14.51
CA ALA A 56 -10.62 9.07 -15.32
C ALA A 56 -10.30 7.79 -14.53
N ALA A 57 -9.23 7.82 -13.73
CA ALA A 57 -8.81 6.69 -12.89
C ALA A 57 -9.80 6.37 -11.75
N LEU A 58 -10.70 7.28 -11.37
CA LEU A 58 -11.78 7.02 -10.40
C LEU A 58 -12.69 5.85 -10.81
N ARG A 59 -12.77 5.53 -12.11
CA ARG A 59 -13.61 4.46 -12.66
C ARG A 59 -12.90 3.11 -12.73
N LEU A 60 -11.59 3.09 -12.52
CA LEU A 60 -10.74 1.94 -12.81
C LEU A 60 -10.41 1.18 -11.54
N LEU A 61 -10.23 -0.14 -11.70
CA LEU A 61 -9.57 -1.02 -10.75
C LEU A 61 -8.27 -1.53 -11.36
N PRO A 62 -7.27 -1.91 -10.53
CA PRO A 62 -6.08 -2.58 -11.03
C PRO A 62 -6.43 -3.88 -11.76
N ASP A 63 -5.72 -4.18 -12.85
CA ASP A 63 -5.76 -5.50 -13.51
C ASP A 63 -4.83 -6.44 -12.74
N ALA A 64 -5.42 -7.33 -11.94
CA ALA A 64 -4.70 -8.26 -11.07
C ALA A 64 -4.19 -9.52 -11.81
N SER A 65 -4.36 -9.62 -13.13
CA SER A 65 -3.90 -10.78 -13.88
C SER A 65 -2.38 -10.87 -13.97
N ARG A 66 -1.86 -12.10 -13.99
CA ARG A 66 -0.43 -12.35 -14.26
C ARG A 66 0.02 -11.78 -15.60
N GLU A 67 -0.86 -11.76 -16.59
CA GLU A 67 -0.57 -11.16 -17.90
C GLU A 67 -0.27 -9.66 -17.77
N SER A 68 -1.05 -8.94 -16.97
CA SER A 68 -0.83 -7.52 -16.69
C SER A 68 0.54 -7.26 -16.04
N GLU A 69 0.90 -8.05 -15.04
CA GLU A 69 2.22 -7.95 -14.40
C GLU A 69 3.36 -8.20 -15.39
N LEU A 70 3.23 -9.20 -16.27
CA LEU A 70 4.24 -9.51 -17.28
C LEU A 70 4.36 -8.42 -18.34
N ARG A 71 3.24 -7.77 -18.73
CA ARG A 71 3.26 -6.56 -19.57
C ARG A 71 3.99 -5.42 -18.87
N GLN A 72 3.67 -5.17 -17.59
CA GLN A 72 4.34 -4.14 -16.80
C GLN A 72 5.84 -4.39 -16.73
N ARG A 73 6.24 -5.63 -16.47
CA ARG A 73 7.65 -6.04 -16.44
C ARG A 73 8.36 -5.72 -17.74
N ALA A 74 7.76 -6.01 -18.90
CA ALA A 74 8.37 -5.71 -20.20
C ALA A 74 8.58 -4.20 -20.39
N GLU A 75 7.61 -3.38 -20.00
CA GLU A 75 7.75 -1.91 -20.02
C GLU A 75 8.86 -1.44 -19.07
N LEU A 76 8.92 -1.98 -17.85
CA LEU A 76 9.94 -1.66 -16.85
C LEU A 76 11.35 -2.05 -17.34
N VAL A 77 11.52 -3.21 -17.97
CA VAL A 77 12.81 -3.62 -18.57
C VAL A 77 13.24 -2.64 -19.67
N ALA A 78 12.31 -2.21 -20.53
CA ALA A 78 12.60 -1.22 -21.56
C ALA A 78 12.97 0.14 -20.96
N LEU A 79 12.28 0.57 -19.89
CA LEU A 79 12.59 1.79 -19.15
C LEU A 79 13.95 1.72 -18.46
N LYS A 80 14.28 0.59 -17.82
CA LYS A 80 15.60 0.34 -17.23
C LYS A 80 16.71 0.53 -18.26
N ALA A 81 16.58 -0.13 -19.42
CA ALA A 81 17.57 -0.03 -20.49
C ALA A 81 17.71 1.41 -21.04
N ARG A 82 16.65 2.22 -21.01
CA ARG A 82 16.74 3.66 -21.36
C ARG A 82 17.45 4.45 -20.27
N LEU A 83 17.15 4.19 -19.00
CA LEU A 83 17.75 4.86 -17.85
C LEU A 83 19.25 4.57 -17.73
N GLU A 84 19.67 3.33 -17.98
CA GLU A 84 21.07 2.92 -17.95
C GLU A 84 21.93 3.65 -18.99
N ARG A 85 21.33 4.01 -20.14
CA ARG A 85 21.99 4.80 -21.19
C ARG A 85 22.15 6.28 -20.85
N VAL A 86 21.47 6.79 -19.82
CA VAL A 86 21.68 8.17 -19.34
C VAL A 86 23.09 8.25 -18.74
N PRO A 87 24.01 9.07 -19.30
CA PRO A 87 25.37 9.19 -18.78
C PRO A 87 25.37 9.67 -17.33
N THR A 88 26.20 9.06 -16.49
CA THR A 88 26.39 9.51 -15.10
C THR A 88 27.26 10.77 -15.01
N ARG A 89 28.16 10.96 -15.98
CA ARG A 89 29.02 12.14 -16.06
C ARG A 89 28.20 13.35 -16.53
N GLY A 90 28.27 14.44 -15.76
CA GLY A 90 27.59 15.69 -16.08
C GLY A 90 26.17 15.82 -15.52
N LEU A 91 25.71 14.84 -14.72
CA LEU A 91 24.53 15.02 -13.88
C LEU A 91 24.86 15.93 -12.70
N ASN A 92 23.91 16.79 -12.32
CA ASN A 92 23.97 17.46 -11.02
C ASN A 92 23.62 16.43 -9.91
N GLU A 93 23.75 16.83 -8.65
CA GLU A 93 23.52 15.94 -7.50
C GLU A 93 22.08 15.38 -7.48
N GLU A 94 21.08 16.20 -7.81
CA GLU A 94 19.68 15.83 -7.85
C GLU A 94 19.38 14.79 -8.95
N ASP A 95 19.88 15.02 -10.17
CA ASP A 95 19.75 14.10 -11.29
C ASP A 95 20.48 12.77 -11.02
N ALA A 96 21.66 12.84 -10.39
CA ALA A 96 22.41 11.64 -10.00
C ALA A 96 21.62 10.80 -8.98
N LEU A 97 21.03 11.46 -7.98
CA LEU A 97 20.16 10.82 -7.00
C LEU A 97 18.89 10.24 -7.66
N ASN A 98 18.18 11.02 -8.46
CA ASN A 98 16.96 10.60 -9.16
C ASN A 98 17.22 9.39 -10.06
N ARG A 99 18.34 9.39 -10.79
CA ARG A 99 18.76 8.25 -11.62
C ARG A 99 19.02 7.01 -10.77
N ALA A 100 19.78 7.13 -9.68
CA ALA A 100 20.11 5.99 -8.81
C ALA A 100 18.85 5.43 -8.13
N TYR A 101 17.98 6.31 -7.61
CA TYR A 101 16.73 5.94 -6.99
C TYR A 101 15.79 5.25 -7.99
N LEU A 102 15.61 5.80 -9.18
CA LEU A 102 14.72 5.22 -10.19
C LEU A 102 15.22 3.87 -10.69
N LEU A 103 16.54 3.67 -10.83
CA LEU A 103 17.11 2.35 -11.13
C LEU A 103 16.74 1.33 -10.04
N ARG A 104 16.94 1.71 -8.76
CA ARG A 104 16.60 0.84 -7.62
C ARG A 104 15.11 0.48 -7.61
N VAL A 105 14.24 1.45 -7.84
CA VAL A 105 12.77 1.24 -7.88
C VAL A 105 12.39 0.30 -9.02
N ILE A 106 12.89 0.54 -10.24
CA ILE A 106 12.59 -0.30 -11.41
C ILE A 106 13.10 -1.73 -11.18
N ASP A 107 14.32 -1.89 -10.67
CA ASP A 107 14.90 -3.20 -10.38
C ASP A 107 14.10 -3.98 -9.34
N GLN A 108 13.70 -3.30 -8.27
CA GLN A 108 12.87 -3.88 -7.23
C GLN A 108 11.51 -4.31 -7.81
N SER A 109 10.85 -3.47 -8.63
CA SER A 109 9.58 -3.82 -9.27
C SER A 109 9.71 -5.02 -10.22
N ILE A 110 10.74 -5.05 -11.09
CA ILE A 110 10.99 -6.19 -12.00
C ILE A 110 11.18 -7.47 -11.19
N GLN A 111 12.03 -7.43 -10.17
CA GLN A 111 12.30 -8.59 -9.33
C GLN A 111 11.06 -9.04 -8.55
N GLY A 112 10.25 -8.12 -8.03
CA GLY A 112 8.98 -8.46 -7.38
C GLY A 112 8.01 -9.18 -8.31
N ILE A 113 7.92 -8.74 -9.58
CA ILE A 113 7.11 -9.43 -10.60
C ILE A 113 7.69 -10.81 -10.92
N ASP A 114 9.01 -10.94 -11.04
CA ASP A 114 9.68 -12.22 -11.29
C ASP A 114 9.49 -13.23 -10.15
N LEU A 115 9.44 -12.74 -8.91
CA LEU A 115 9.15 -13.53 -7.72
C LEU A 115 7.67 -13.87 -7.57
N ASP A 116 6.78 -13.28 -8.38
CA ASP A 116 5.35 -13.61 -8.53
C ASP A 116 4.61 -13.66 -7.18
N PHE A 117 4.76 -12.62 -6.36
CA PHE A 117 4.10 -12.52 -5.05
C PHE A 117 2.56 -12.52 -5.14
N SER A 118 2.00 -12.08 -6.26
CA SER A 118 0.54 -12.02 -6.46
C SER A 118 -0.13 -13.39 -6.41
N ARG A 119 0.62 -14.49 -6.60
CA ARG A 119 0.10 -15.86 -6.51
C ARG A 119 -0.34 -16.30 -5.10
N ALA A 120 -0.05 -15.50 -4.07
CA ALA A 120 -0.55 -15.73 -2.71
C ALA A 120 -1.40 -14.53 -2.22
N PRO A 121 -2.59 -14.29 -2.80
CA PRO A 121 -3.39 -13.08 -2.56
C PRO A 121 -4.23 -13.12 -1.27
N ILE A 122 -3.92 -14.05 -0.36
CA ILE A 122 -4.51 -14.19 0.98
C ILE A 122 -3.40 -13.90 1.98
N SER A 123 -3.68 -13.21 3.09
CA SER A 123 -2.68 -12.93 4.13
C SER A 123 -3.36 -12.64 5.47
N ASN A 124 -2.71 -12.88 6.61
CA ASN A 124 -3.12 -12.45 7.97
C ASN A 124 -4.63 -12.39 8.35
N GLY A 125 -5.50 -13.24 7.80
CA GLY A 125 -6.95 -13.18 8.03
C GLY A 125 -7.74 -12.25 7.10
N ASP A 126 -7.11 -11.86 6.00
CA ASP A 126 -7.49 -10.90 4.98
C ASP A 126 -7.10 -11.46 3.58
N GLY A 127 -7.46 -10.78 2.51
CA GLY A 127 -7.09 -11.15 1.15
C GLY A 127 -7.75 -10.28 0.10
N PHE A 128 -7.61 -10.67 -1.16
CA PHE A 128 -8.20 -9.93 -2.29
C PHE A 128 -9.71 -9.66 -2.15
N PHE A 129 -10.44 -10.52 -1.44
CA PHE A 129 -11.89 -10.43 -1.24
C PHE A 129 -12.34 -9.26 -0.33
N THR A 130 -11.43 -8.61 0.40
CA THR A 130 -11.74 -7.42 1.21
C THR A 130 -11.49 -6.11 0.46
N PHE A 131 -10.96 -6.19 -0.76
CA PHE A 131 -10.62 -5.01 -1.55
C PHE A 131 -11.83 -4.10 -1.80
N GLY A 132 -13.01 -4.67 -2.03
CA GLY A 132 -14.26 -3.90 -2.16
C GLY A 132 -14.58 -3.07 -0.91
N ASP A 133 -14.40 -3.63 0.29
CA ASP A 133 -14.65 -2.94 1.56
C ASP A 133 -13.67 -1.78 1.74
N TYR A 134 -12.38 -2.01 1.47
CA TYR A 134 -11.37 -0.95 1.50
C TYR A 134 -11.74 0.22 0.58
N LEU A 135 -12.16 -0.08 -0.65
CA LEU A 135 -12.59 0.95 -1.60
C LEU A 135 -13.85 1.68 -1.11
N ALA A 136 -14.82 0.97 -0.53
CA ALA A 136 -16.03 1.57 0.00
C ALA A 136 -15.74 2.55 1.15
N TYR A 137 -14.78 2.22 2.03
CA TYR A 137 -14.41 3.11 3.14
C TYR A 137 -13.57 4.32 2.72
N THR A 138 -12.96 4.28 1.54
CA THR A 138 -12.03 5.32 1.05
C THR A 138 -12.57 6.11 -0.14
N THR A 139 -13.78 5.83 -0.62
CA THR A 139 -14.39 6.51 -1.77
C THR A 139 -15.35 7.62 -1.30
N PRO A 140 -14.97 8.91 -1.39
CA PRO A 140 -15.90 10.00 -1.22
C PRO A 140 -16.76 10.18 -2.49
N ILE A 141 -18.03 10.55 -2.33
CA ILE A 141 -18.91 10.94 -3.44
C ILE A 141 -19.29 12.41 -3.25
N GLN A 142 -18.81 13.28 -4.14
CA GLN A 142 -19.07 14.73 -4.10
C GLN A 142 -19.93 15.20 -5.28
N SER A 143 -20.11 14.35 -6.28
CA SER A 143 -20.87 14.65 -7.50
C SER A 143 -21.52 13.40 -8.09
N ALA A 144 -22.46 13.60 -9.02
CA ALA A 144 -23.04 12.49 -9.78
C ALA A 144 -21.98 11.72 -10.60
N ASP A 145 -20.91 12.39 -11.05
CA ASP A 145 -19.80 11.78 -11.76
C ASP A 145 -19.02 10.80 -10.87
N ASP A 146 -18.83 11.16 -9.59
CA ASP A 146 -18.15 10.29 -8.62
C ASP A 146 -19.03 9.07 -8.28
N ALA A 147 -20.36 9.23 -8.23
CA ALA A 147 -21.28 8.12 -8.05
C ALA A 147 -21.23 7.14 -9.24
N GLU A 148 -21.19 7.63 -10.47
CA GLU A 148 -20.98 6.80 -11.66
C GLU A 148 -19.61 6.11 -11.67
N ALA A 149 -18.57 6.80 -11.21
CA ALA A 149 -17.25 6.21 -11.05
C ALA A 149 -17.25 5.07 -10.02
N TRP A 150 -17.96 5.23 -8.92
CA TRP A 150 -18.17 4.17 -7.94
C TRP A 150 -18.92 2.97 -8.53
N LEU A 151 -20.01 3.18 -9.27
CA LEU A 151 -20.74 2.11 -9.95
C LEU A 151 -19.87 1.37 -10.99
N SER A 152 -18.94 2.08 -11.65
CA SER A 152 -17.96 1.49 -12.56
C SER A 152 -16.99 0.58 -11.81
N ARG A 153 -16.47 1.01 -10.65
CA ARG A 153 -15.62 0.17 -9.79
C ARG A 153 -16.37 -1.06 -9.26
N LEU A 154 -17.61 -0.90 -8.80
CA LEU A 154 -18.45 -2.04 -8.38
C LEU A 154 -18.60 -3.07 -9.50
N SER A 155 -18.83 -2.62 -10.73
CA SER A 155 -18.94 -3.49 -11.90
C SER A 155 -17.61 -4.15 -12.29
N GLY A 156 -16.47 -3.56 -11.93
CA GLY A 156 -15.12 -4.12 -12.14
C GLY A 156 -14.70 -5.16 -11.10
N LEU A 157 -15.24 -5.09 -9.88
CA LEU A 157 -14.85 -5.98 -8.77
C LEU A 157 -14.93 -7.48 -9.11
N PRO A 158 -15.97 -7.98 -9.82
CA PRO A 158 -16.03 -9.39 -10.16
C PRO A 158 -14.86 -9.89 -11.02
N THR A 159 -14.35 -9.05 -11.92
CA THR A 159 -13.16 -9.38 -12.72
C THR A 159 -11.92 -9.44 -11.85
N TYR A 160 -11.72 -8.45 -10.98
CA TYR A 160 -10.59 -8.41 -10.05
C TYR A 160 -10.57 -9.64 -9.11
N TYR A 161 -11.73 -10.04 -8.58
CA TYR A 161 -11.84 -11.25 -7.74
C TYR A 161 -11.50 -12.53 -8.51
N ARG A 162 -11.99 -12.70 -9.75
CA ARG A 162 -11.65 -13.89 -10.56
C ARG A 162 -10.19 -13.96 -10.94
N GLN A 163 -9.57 -12.83 -11.28
CA GLN A 163 -8.13 -12.76 -11.54
C GLN A 163 -7.33 -13.15 -10.29
N SER A 164 -7.76 -12.69 -9.11
CA SER A 164 -7.15 -13.04 -7.85
C SER A 164 -7.34 -14.51 -7.47
N LEU A 165 -8.50 -15.11 -7.77
CA LEU A 165 -8.73 -16.55 -7.64
C LEU A 165 -7.78 -17.35 -8.53
N ALA A 166 -7.58 -16.93 -9.78
CA ALA A 166 -6.61 -17.55 -10.68
C ALA A 166 -5.17 -17.44 -10.13
N ASN A 167 -4.82 -16.31 -9.53
CA ASN A 167 -3.53 -16.16 -8.85
C ASN A 167 -3.41 -17.11 -7.65
N ALA A 168 -4.42 -17.22 -6.80
CA ALA A 168 -4.41 -18.12 -5.66
C ALA A 168 -4.27 -19.60 -6.09
N ARG A 169 -4.93 -20.01 -7.18
CA ARG A 169 -4.75 -21.35 -7.78
C ARG A 169 -3.31 -21.57 -8.26
N ARG A 170 -2.70 -20.59 -8.92
CA ARG A 170 -1.26 -20.62 -9.26
C ARG A 170 -0.38 -20.76 -8.00
N GLY A 171 -0.76 -20.13 -6.89
CA GLY A 171 -0.09 -20.31 -5.60
C GLY A 171 -0.13 -21.75 -5.10
N ILE A 172 -1.29 -22.41 -5.20
CA ILE A 172 -1.44 -23.84 -4.89
C ILE A 172 -0.54 -24.69 -5.79
N GLU A 173 -0.61 -24.49 -7.10
CA GLU A 173 0.16 -25.25 -8.10
C GLU A 173 1.68 -25.15 -7.89
N THR A 174 2.15 -23.98 -7.46
CA THR A 174 3.59 -23.71 -7.24
C THR A 174 4.06 -23.95 -5.81
N GLY A 175 3.16 -24.39 -4.92
CA GLY A 175 3.48 -24.61 -3.50
C GLY A 175 3.71 -23.33 -2.68
N TYR A 176 3.34 -22.16 -3.21
CA TYR A 176 3.32 -20.90 -2.44
C TYR A 176 1.90 -20.62 -1.94
N THR A 177 1.50 -21.35 -0.90
CA THR A 177 0.23 -21.15 -0.17
C THR A 177 0.47 -20.54 1.21
N GLN A 178 -0.55 -19.99 1.85
CA GLN A 178 -0.43 -19.42 3.21
C GLN A 178 -0.49 -20.49 4.31
N PRO A 179 -0.02 -20.19 5.54
CA PRO A 179 -0.17 -21.09 6.68
C PRO A 179 -1.64 -21.38 6.98
N GLN A 180 -1.96 -22.60 7.44
CA GLN A 180 -3.33 -23.02 7.74
C GLN A 180 -4.08 -22.03 8.65
N ILE A 181 -3.46 -21.59 9.76
CA ILE A 181 -4.05 -20.62 10.69
C ILE A 181 -4.42 -19.28 10.00
N THR A 182 -3.65 -18.86 9.00
CA THR A 182 -3.92 -17.65 8.23
C THR A 182 -5.14 -17.85 7.33
N VAL A 183 -5.25 -19.03 6.70
CA VAL A 183 -6.35 -19.36 5.80
C VAL A 183 -7.66 -19.56 6.56
N GLU A 184 -7.65 -20.21 7.73
CA GLU A 184 -8.83 -20.36 8.59
C GLU A 184 -9.43 -19.01 8.98
N ARG A 185 -8.57 -18.05 9.35
CA ARG A 185 -9.00 -16.67 9.65
C ARG A 185 -9.55 -15.97 8.41
N ALA A 186 -8.88 -16.12 7.26
CA ALA A 186 -9.34 -15.53 6.00
C ALA A 186 -10.70 -16.09 5.58
N LEU A 187 -10.93 -17.39 5.74
CA LEU A 187 -12.21 -18.04 5.48
C LEU A 187 -13.32 -17.49 6.39
N ALA A 188 -13.02 -17.32 7.68
CA ALA A 188 -13.98 -16.72 8.63
C ALA A 188 -14.36 -15.30 8.21
N THR A 189 -13.39 -14.47 7.83
CA THR A 189 -13.62 -13.11 7.31
C THR A 189 -14.48 -13.13 6.04
N ALA A 190 -14.10 -13.94 5.04
CA ALA A 190 -14.82 -14.03 3.78
C ALA A 190 -16.28 -14.49 3.97
N ARG A 191 -16.53 -15.45 4.88
CA ARG A 191 -17.89 -15.89 5.24
C ARG A 191 -18.70 -14.76 5.86
N ALA A 192 -18.13 -14.05 6.83
CA ALA A 192 -18.81 -12.95 7.51
C ALA A 192 -19.22 -11.84 6.53
N GLN A 193 -18.37 -11.55 5.54
CA GLN A 193 -18.66 -10.54 4.53
C GLN A 193 -19.85 -10.86 3.64
N VAL A 194 -20.23 -12.13 3.43
CA VAL A 194 -21.42 -12.47 2.62
C VAL A 194 -22.66 -11.73 3.13
N GLU A 195 -22.78 -11.57 4.46
CA GLU A 195 -23.93 -10.93 5.11
C GLU A 195 -23.82 -9.39 5.11
N THR A 196 -22.62 -8.84 5.22
CA THR A 196 -22.39 -7.38 5.38
C THR A 196 -22.02 -6.66 4.09
N MET A 197 -21.74 -7.39 3.00
CA MET A 197 -21.19 -6.83 1.77
C MET A 197 -22.10 -5.78 1.12
N GLU A 198 -23.41 -6.02 1.06
CA GLU A 198 -24.32 -5.03 0.47
C GLU A 198 -24.30 -3.71 1.26
N GLN A 199 -24.43 -3.80 2.59
CA GLN A 199 -24.36 -2.62 3.45
C GLN A 199 -23.04 -1.88 3.29
N THR A 200 -21.92 -2.62 3.27
CA THR A 200 -20.58 -2.05 3.17
C THR A 200 -20.38 -1.33 1.83
N LEU A 201 -20.69 -1.99 0.71
CA LEU A 201 -20.49 -1.45 -0.63
C LEU A 201 -21.47 -0.32 -0.99
N LEU A 202 -22.58 -0.17 -0.25
CA LEU A 202 -23.48 0.97 -0.34
C LEU A 202 -23.01 2.20 0.46
N THR A 203 -22.00 2.06 1.32
CA THR A 203 -21.52 3.14 2.21
C THR A 203 -21.22 4.45 1.46
N PRO A 204 -20.49 4.47 0.32
CA PRO A 204 -20.23 5.71 -0.41
C PRO A 204 -21.51 6.44 -0.85
N LEU A 205 -22.55 5.67 -1.23
CA LEU A 205 -23.82 6.20 -1.73
C LEU A 205 -24.74 6.68 -0.61
N ALA A 206 -24.46 6.36 0.65
CA ALA A 206 -25.20 6.87 1.80
C ALA A 206 -24.86 8.34 2.10
N SER A 207 -23.68 8.81 1.68
CA SER A 207 -23.19 10.17 1.95
C SER A 207 -23.24 11.10 0.73
N MET A 208 -24.09 10.79 -0.27
CA MET A 208 -24.27 11.66 -1.44
C MET A 208 -24.78 13.06 -1.06
N PRO A 209 -24.25 14.13 -1.64
CA PRO A 209 -24.67 15.48 -1.33
C PRO A 209 -26.06 15.81 -1.92
N ASP A 210 -26.77 16.73 -1.28
CA ASP A 210 -28.10 17.22 -1.71
C ASP A 210 -28.10 17.92 -3.07
N THR A 211 -26.92 18.26 -3.60
CA THR A 211 -26.74 18.75 -4.97
C THR A 211 -27.12 17.70 -6.02
N ILE A 212 -27.16 16.41 -5.66
CA ILE A 212 -27.65 15.32 -6.50
C ILE A 212 -29.15 15.14 -6.22
N PRO A 213 -30.04 15.26 -7.22
CA PRO A 213 -31.49 15.10 -7.00
C PRO A 213 -31.85 13.75 -6.36
N ALA A 214 -32.81 13.76 -5.43
CA ALA A 214 -33.20 12.57 -4.68
C ALA A 214 -33.59 11.36 -5.56
N ALA A 215 -34.25 11.60 -6.69
CA ALA A 215 -34.58 10.56 -7.66
C ALA A 215 -33.33 9.91 -8.27
N GLN A 216 -32.31 10.71 -8.60
CA GLN A 216 -31.04 10.22 -9.14
C GLN A 216 -30.21 9.50 -8.08
N GLN A 217 -30.23 9.98 -6.83
CA GLN A 217 -29.61 9.25 -5.72
C GLN A 217 -30.21 7.85 -5.54
N GLU A 218 -31.54 7.72 -5.63
CA GLU A 218 -32.20 6.43 -5.51
C GLU A 218 -31.91 5.52 -6.72
N GLU A 219 -31.79 6.09 -7.92
CA GLU A 219 -31.33 5.36 -9.10
C GLU A 219 -29.94 4.75 -8.88
N PHE A 220 -28.97 5.54 -8.39
CA PHE A 220 -27.62 5.04 -8.10
C PHE A 220 -27.62 3.93 -7.06
N ARG A 221 -28.39 4.07 -5.97
CA ARG A 221 -28.53 3.02 -4.95
C ARG A 221 -29.13 1.74 -5.54
N ASN A 222 -30.14 1.84 -6.38
CA ASN A 222 -30.76 0.67 -7.02
C ASN A 222 -29.81 -0.02 -8.01
N ARG A 223 -29.07 0.74 -8.81
CA ARG A 223 -28.03 0.19 -9.71
C ARG A 223 -26.93 -0.50 -8.92
N ALA A 224 -26.46 0.10 -7.82
CA ALA A 224 -25.47 -0.52 -6.95
C ALA A 224 -25.98 -1.83 -6.34
N ARG A 225 -27.20 -1.85 -5.77
CA ARG A 225 -27.82 -3.07 -5.23
C ARG A 225 -27.90 -4.18 -6.28
N ALA A 226 -28.28 -3.84 -7.51
CA ALA A 226 -28.33 -4.82 -8.61
C ALA A 226 -26.94 -5.38 -8.94
N ILE A 227 -25.91 -4.53 -9.08
CA ILE A 227 -24.52 -4.98 -9.32
C ILE A 227 -24.03 -5.88 -8.19
N ILE A 228 -24.25 -5.48 -6.93
CA ILE A 228 -23.82 -6.24 -5.76
C ILE A 228 -24.49 -7.61 -5.74
N ARG A 229 -25.82 -7.66 -5.87
CA ARG A 229 -26.61 -8.89 -5.83
C ARG A 229 -26.29 -9.84 -6.98
N ASP A 230 -26.25 -9.31 -8.21
CA ASP A 230 -26.22 -10.12 -9.42
C ASP A 230 -24.80 -10.46 -9.89
N GLN A 231 -23.79 -9.66 -9.48
CA GLN A 231 -22.43 -9.79 -10.01
C GLN A 231 -21.37 -10.02 -8.92
N ILE A 232 -21.42 -9.28 -7.80
CA ILE A 232 -20.36 -9.33 -6.77
C ILE A 232 -20.60 -10.48 -5.77
N LEU A 233 -21.79 -10.60 -5.20
CA LEU A 233 -22.11 -11.66 -4.23
C LEU A 233 -21.88 -13.08 -4.78
N PRO A 234 -22.23 -13.40 -6.04
CA PRO A 234 -21.95 -14.72 -6.60
C PRO A 234 -20.46 -15.09 -6.61
N VAL A 235 -19.58 -14.19 -7.06
CA VAL A 235 -18.12 -14.45 -7.08
C VAL A 235 -17.50 -14.40 -5.68
N HIS A 236 -18.09 -13.64 -4.74
CA HIS A 236 -17.65 -13.69 -3.35
C HIS A 236 -17.98 -15.04 -2.70
N ARG A 237 -19.17 -15.59 -2.98
CA ARG A 237 -19.52 -16.96 -2.56
C ARG A 237 -18.63 -18.01 -3.21
N GLU A 238 -18.30 -17.86 -4.50
CA GLU A 238 -17.28 -18.68 -5.17
C GLU A 238 -15.94 -18.61 -4.42
N THR A 239 -15.54 -17.42 -3.98
CA THR A 239 -14.31 -17.23 -3.19
C THR A 239 -14.36 -17.96 -1.85
N VAL A 240 -15.48 -17.91 -1.13
CA VAL A 240 -15.66 -18.67 0.12
C VAL A 240 -15.52 -20.18 -0.16
N THR A 241 -16.20 -20.69 -1.19
CA THR A 241 -16.13 -22.11 -1.57
C THR A 241 -14.71 -22.51 -1.97
N PHE A 242 -14.01 -21.68 -2.74
CA PHE A 242 -12.62 -21.90 -3.15
C PHE A 242 -11.68 -21.96 -1.94
N ILE A 243 -11.76 -20.99 -1.03
CA ILE A 243 -10.91 -20.96 0.16
C ILE A 243 -11.13 -22.22 1.01
N GLU A 244 -12.39 -22.63 1.19
CA GLU A 244 -12.74 -23.80 1.98
C GLU A 244 -12.33 -25.13 1.32
N SER A 245 -12.60 -25.28 0.03
CA SER A 245 -12.56 -26.59 -0.64
C SER A 245 -11.25 -26.84 -1.39
N GLU A 246 -10.55 -25.79 -1.82
CA GLU A 246 -9.32 -25.88 -2.61
C GLU A 246 -8.12 -25.34 -1.82
N TYR A 247 -8.19 -24.11 -1.28
CA TYR A 247 -7.03 -23.44 -0.71
C TYR A 247 -6.67 -23.93 0.70
N LEU A 248 -7.65 -24.12 1.58
CA LEU A 248 -7.43 -24.58 2.96
C LEU A 248 -6.81 -25.99 3.01
N PRO A 249 -7.26 -26.99 2.22
CA PRO A 249 -6.57 -28.28 2.13
C PRO A 249 -5.14 -28.20 1.61
N ALA A 250 -4.83 -27.21 0.78
CA ALA A 250 -3.50 -26.96 0.23
C ALA A 250 -2.64 -26.01 1.11
N ALA A 251 -3.19 -25.50 2.22
CA ALA A 251 -2.50 -24.57 3.10
C ALA A 251 -1.30 -25.25 3.78
N ARG A 252 -0.17 -24.56 3.85
CA ARG A 252 1.04 -25.12 4.44
C ARG A 252 0.94 -25.19 5.98
N PRO A 253 1.53 -26.20 6.63
CA PRO A 253 1.55 -26.27 8.10
C PRO A 253 2.58 -25.30 8.72
N ALA A 254 3.66 -24.99 7.99
CA ALA A 254 4.75 -24.17 8.49
C ALA A 254 4.42 -22.66 8.41
N LEU A 255 4.78 -21.93 9.46
CA LEU A 255 4.49 -20.50 9.57
C LEU A 255 5.40 -19.65 8.67
N GLY A 256 6.71 -19.89 8.75
CA GLY A 256 7.72 -19.05 8.11
C GLY A 256 7.74 -19.16 6.60
N LEU A 257 7.90 -18.03 5.90
CA LEU A 257 7.98 -17.97 4.44
C LEU A 257 9.08 -18.88 3.86
N ARG A 258 10.16 -19.11 4.61
CA ARG A 258 11.25 -20.02 4.21
C ARG A 258 10.80 -21.44 3.85
N SER A 259 9.60 -21.86 4.27
CA SER A 259 9.10 -23.22 4.03
C SER A 259 8.49 -23.42 2.63
N VAL A 260 8.26 -22.35 1.85
CA VAL A 260 7.76 -22.47 0.47
C VAL A 260 8.92 -22.64 -0.52
N PRO A 261 8.68 -23.18 -1.72
CA PRO A 261 9.70 -23.21 -2.77
C PRO A 261 10.27 -21.81 -3.06
N GLY A 262 11.60 -21.66 -2.95
CA GLY A 262 12.27 -20.36 -3.10
C GLY A 262 12.07 -19.39 -1.92
N GLY A 263 11.57 -19.87 -0.77
CA GLY A 263 11.19 -19.05 0.38
C GLY A 263 12.32 -18.19 0.97
N GLU A 264 13.57 -18.65 0.90
CA GLU A 264 14.72 -17.87 1.36
C GLU A 264 15.00 -16.66 0.47
N ASP A 265 14.91 -16.81 -0.85
CA ASP A 265 15.08 -15.71 -1.81
C ASP A 265 13.91 -14.71 -1.73
N LEU A 266 12.69 -15.23 -1.58
CA LEU A 266 11.50 -14.41 -1.32
C LEU A 266 11.69 -13.58 -0.04
N TYR A 267 12.11 -14.21 1.05
CA TYR A 267 12.31 -13.53 2.32
C TYR A 267 13.45 -12.50 2.25
N ARG A 268 14.57 -12.83 1.60
CA ARG A 268 15.69 -11.91 1.40
C ARG A 268 15.29 -10.71 0.56
N TYR A 269 14.50 -10.92 -0.49
CA TYR A 269 13.93 -9.82 -1.28
C TYR A 269 13.04 -8.92 -0.42
N LEU A 270 12.14 -9.49 0.39
CA LEU A 270 11.26 -8.71 1.26
C LEU A 270 12.05 -7.92 2.31
N VAL A 271 13.05 -8.55 2.94
CA VAL A 271 13.94 -7.88 3.89
C VAL A 271 14.61 -6.66 3.26
N ARG A 272 15.27 -6.81 2.11
CA ARG A 272 15.89 -5.68 1.40
C ARG A 272 14.85 -4.63 1.01
N SER A 273 13.68 -5.07 0.55
CA SER A 273 12.59 -4.19 0.10
C SER A 273 12.03 -3.30 1.21
N TYR A 274 11.87 -3.84 2.42
CA TYR A 274 11.30 -3.13 3.56
C TYR A 274 12.33 -2.36 4.39
N THR A 275 13.58 -2.79 4.39
CA THR A 275 14.62 -2.19 5.25
C THR A 275 15.58 -1.30 4.48
N THR A 276 15.60 -1.39 3.15
CA THR A 276 16.52 -0.68 2.24
C THR A 276 18.01 -0.92 2.50
N THR A 277 18.36 -1.88 3.36
CA THR A 277 19.72 -2.30 3.65
C THR A 277 20.09 -3.56 2.86
N ASP A 278 21.40 -3.77 2.70
CA ASP A 278 21.98 -4.99 2.14
C ASP A 278 22.27 -6.06 3.21
N MET A 279 21.91 -5.79 4.47
CA MET A 279 22.05 -6.77 5.55
C MET A 279 21.25 -8.04 5.26
N THR A 280 21.82 -9.19 5.57
CA THR A 280 21.11 -10.47 5.50
C THR A 280 20.05 -10.57 6.61
N PRO A 281 19.02 -11.41 6.44
CA PRO A 281 18.04 -11.66 7.50
C PRO A 281 18.69 -12.07 8.83
N GLU A 282 19.76 -12.85 8.78
CA GLU A 282 20.52 -13.29 9.97
C GLU A 282 21.23 -12.12 10.66
N GLN A 283 21.84 -11.22 9.89
CA GLN A 283 22.47 -10.01 10.44
C GLN A 283 21.45 -9.10 11.10
N ILE A 284 20.26 -8.96 10.50
CA ILE A 284 19.17 -8.17 11.08
C ILE A 284 18.64 -8.83 12.35
N HIS A 285 18.51 -10.16 12.37
CA HIS A 285 18.09 -10.88 13.57
C HIS A 285 19.07 -10.69 14.73
N GLU A 286 20.37 -10.81 14.45
CA GLU A 286 21.42 -10.60 15.45
C GLU A 286 21.44 -9.16 15.97
N LEU A 287 21.37 -8.17 15.08
CA LEU A 287 21.24 -6.76 15.46
C LEU A 287 19.99 -6.55 16.34
N GLY A 288 18.86 -7.17 15.98
CA GLY A 288 17.63 -7.11 16.76
C GLY A 288 17.81 -7.66 18.18
N ASN A 289 18.49 -8.81 18.34
CA ASN A 289 18.77 -9.39 19.66
C ASN A 289 19.65 -8.46 20.51
N GLN A 290 20.66 -7.84 19.90
CA GLN A 290 21.54 -6.87 20.56
C GLN A 290 20.76 -5.63 21.00
N GLU A 291 19.91 -5.09 20.14
CA GLU A 291 19.09 -3.92 20.46
C GLU A 291 18.03 -4.23 21.53
N VAL A 292 17.41 -5.41 21.52
CA VAL A 292 16.51 -5.86 22.59
C VAL A 292 17.23 -5.89 23.93
N ALA A 293 18.43 -6.48 23.99
CA ALA A 293 19.21 -6.54 25.22
C ALA A 293 19.62 -5.13 25.70
N ARG A 294 20.09 -4.27 24.80
CA ARG A 294 20.48 -2.89 25.09
C ARG A 294 19.32 -2.06 25.63
N ILE A 295 18.18 -2.08 24.93
CA ILE A 295 16.98 -1.33 25.35
C ILE A 295 16.45 -1.87 26.68
N ARG A 296 16.46 -3.20 26.88
CA ARG A 296 16.03 -3.80 28.15
C ARG A 296 16.89 -3.35 29.32
N ALA A 297 18.21 -3.26 29.16
CA ALA A 297 19.11 -2.76 30.19
C ALA A 297 18.82 -1.30 30.54
N LEU A 298 18.59 -0.44 29.53
CA LEU A 298 18.20 0.95 29.74
C LEU A 298 16.86 1.08 30.46
N MET A 299 15.86 0.28 30.08
CA MET A 299 14.57 0.28 30.80
C MET A 299 14.74 -0.08 32.28
N GLU A 300 15.61 -1.04 32.61
CA GLU A 300 15.86 -1.41 34.01
C GLU A 300 16.58 -0.31 34.79
N GLU A 301 17.43 0.48 34.15
CA GLU A 301 18.02 1.67 34.74
C GLU A 301 16.96 2.72 35.07
N GLU A 302 16.10 3.05 34.11
CA GLU A 302 15.03 4.04 34.29
C GLU A 302 14.00 3.60 35.35
N ILE A 303 13.66 2.30 35.40
CA ILE A 303 12.77 1.75 36.44
C ILE A 303 13.36 1.95 37.84
N ARG A 304 14.67 1.75 37.99
CA ARG A 304 15.35 2.00 39.28
C ARG A 304 15.38 3.50 39.60
N ALA A 305 15.68 4.34 38.60
CA ALA A 305 15.74 5.79 38.76
C ALA A 305 14.38 6.39 39.13
N SER A 306 13.27 5.81 38.66
CA SER A 306 11.91 6.24 39.01
C SER A 306 11.52 5.96 40.46
N GLY A 307 12.38 5.26 41.24
CA GLY A 307 12.09 4.84 42.61
C GLY A 307 11.08 3.67 42.70
N PHE A 308 10.72 3.05 41.58
CA PHE A 308 9.82 1.90 41.60
C PHE A 308 10.47 0.69 42.28
N ARG A 309 9.73 0.02 43.15
CA ARG A 309 10.19 -1.19 43.85
C ARG A 309 9.50 -2.41 43.27
N GLY A 310 10.27 -3.25 42.57
CA GLY A 310 9.78 -4.50 41.99
C GLY A 310 10.60 -4.91 40.79
N ASN A 311 10.22 -6.02 40.16
CA ASN A 311 10.83 -6.46 38.91
C ASN A 311 10.13 -5.84 37.69
N PHE A 312 10.71 -6.06 36.51
CA PHE A 312 10.19 -5.52 35.25
C PHE A 312 8.72 -5.91 34.96
N ALA A 313 8.30 -7.13 35.31
CA ALA A 313 6.92 -7.56 35.14
C ALA A 313 5.95 -6.80 36.08
N ALA A 314 6.38 -6.52 37.31
CA ALA A 314 5.63 -5.69 38.25
C ALA A 314 5.53 -4.25 37.74
N PHE A 315 6.60 -3.69 37.19
CA PHE A 315 6.58 -2.35 36.60
C PHE A 315 5.63 -2.25 35.41
N GLN A 316 5.67 -3.23 34.49
CA GLN A 316 4.72 -3.31 33.38
C GLN A 316 3.26 -3.41 33.84
N ARG A 317 2.99 -4.12 34.94
CA ARG A 317 1.65 -4.19 35.53
C ARG A 317 1.25 -2.83 36.09
N PHE A 318 2.13 -2.20 36.87
CA PHE A 318 1.91 -0.88 37.44
C PHE A 318 1.53 0.15 36.37
N LEU A 319 2.29 0.24 35.28
CA LEU A 319 1.98 1.13 34.14
C LEU A 319 0.61 0.84 33.50
N ARG A 320 0.19 -0.44 33.48
CA ARG A 320 -1.09 -0.85 32.90
C ARG A 320 -2.28 -0.68 33.83
N THR A 321 -2.09 -0.59 35.15
CA THR A 321 -3.21 -0.64 36.11
C THR A 321 -3.37 0.63 36.92
N ASP A 322 -2.33 1.43 37.06
CA ASP A 322 -2.42 2.64 37.88
C ASP A 322 -3.22 3.74 37.16
N PRO A 323 -4.29 4.29 37.77
CA PRO A 323 -5.12 5.32 37.16
C PRO A 323 -4.38 6.59 36.74
N GLN A 324 -3.17 6.85 37.28
CA GLN A 324 -2.39 8.04 36.93
C GLN A 324 -1.92 8.05 35.46
N PHE A 325 -1.84 6.88 34.82
CA PHE A 325 -1.42 6.74 33.42
C PHE A 325 -2.59 6.76 32.43
N TYR A 326 -3.83 6.95 32.91
CA TYR A 326 -5.02 7.03 32.09
C TYR A 326 -5.55 8.46 32.04
N ALA A 327 -5.84 8.95 30.83
CA ALA A 327 -6.45 10.25 30.63
C ALA A 327 -7.82 10.31 31.34
N ARG A 328 -8.09 11.45 31.99
CA ARG A 328 -9.35 11.74 32.68
C ARG A 328 -10.21 12.68 31.86
#